data_AF-A0A382M3V1-F1
#
_entry.id   AF-A0A382M3V1-F1
#
_cell.length_a   1.000
_cell.length_b   1.000
_cell.length_c   1.000
_cell.angle_alpha   90.00
_cell.angle_beta   90.00
_cell.angle_gamma   90.00
#
_symmetry.space_group_name_H-M   'P 1'
#
loop_
_entity.id
_entity.type
_entity.pdbx_description
1 polymer ?
#
loop_
_entity_poly.entity_id
_entity_poly.type
_entity_poly.pdbx_seq_one_letter_code
_entity_poly.pdbx_strand_id
1 'polypeptide(L)'
;MEQDPIHRHKDVLAHTIAVVAKTEPEITVRLAALFHDIGKPDTRSFDHGGVTFRHHEEVGARMTKRRLDALGYPESLVGQVSELVRLSGRFKGYADGWSDSAVRRYARDAGPLLGKLNHLVRCDCTTRNRDRAEGIQAAVADLEARIQTLAEEDRRRAERPGLDGNAVMVHLGIGPGRHVGEALAFLLEVRRSEGDLAVAELKSRIDTWWADRA
;
A
#
# COMPACT_ATOMS: atom_id res chain seq x y z
N MET A 1 4.85 8.95 -40.01
CA MET A 1 5.18 8.00 -38.92
C MET A 1 4.86 6.62 -39.46
N GLU A 2 5.89 5.83 -39.75
CA GLU A 2 5.74 4.46 -40.22
C GLU A 2 5.13 3.61 -39.10
N GLN A 3 3.96 3.04 -39.38
CA GLN A 3 3.29 2.10 -38.50
C GLN A 3 3.97 0.74 -38.67
N ASP A 4 4.39 0.16 -37.55
CA ASP A 4 4.94 -1.19 -37.46
C ASP A 4 3.94 -2.20 -38.08
N PRO A 5 4.33 -3.02 -39.08
CA PRO A 5 3.44 -3.94 -39.79
C PRO A 5 2.82 -5.02 -38.89
N ILE A 6 3.32 -5.18 -37.67
CA ILE A 6 2.86 -6.18 -36.71
C ILE A 6 2.15 -5.45 -35.56
N HIS A 7 0.84 -5.26 -35.70
CA HIS A 7 -0.09 -4.83 -34.64
C HIS A 7 -0.07 -5.79 -33.42
N ARG A 8 1.01 -5.82 -32.64
CA ARG A 8 1.11 -6.61 -31.40
C ARG A 8 1.27 -5.78 -30.14
N HIS A 9 1.57 -4.48 -30.26
CA HIS A 9 1.58 -3.56 -29.13
C HIS A 9 0.39 -2.59 -29.25
N LYS A 10 -0.37 -2.43 -28.16
CA LYS A 10 -1.43 -1.42 -28.09
C LYS A 10 -0.83 -0.05 -28.34
N ASP A 11 -1.50 0.76 -29.17
CA ASP A 11 -1.20 2.17 -29.34
C ASP A 11 -1.24 2.87 -27.97
N VAL A 12 -0.12 3.51 -27.59
CA VAL A 12 0.04 4.13 -26.27
C VAL A 12 -0.98 5.24 -26.05
N LEU A 13 -1.23 6.09 -27.07
CA LEU A 13 -2.17 7.20 -26.94
C LEU A 13 -3.61 6.70 -26.78
N ALA A 14 -4.04 5.76 -27.62
CA ALA A 14 -5.38 5.18 -27.53
C ALA A 14 -5.60 4.47 -26.19
N HIS A 15 -4.57 3.79 -25.68
CA HIS A 15 -4.59 3.19 -24.36
C HIS A 15 -4.72 4.24 -23.26
N THR A 16 -3.87 5.27 -23.24
CA THR A 16 -3.93 6.38 -22.27
C THR A 16 -5.31 7.04 -22.25
N ILE A 17 -5.90 7.32 -23.42
CA ILE A 17 -7.25 7.90 -23.51
C ILE A 17 -8.28 6.98 -22.84
N ALA A 18 -8.21 5.67 -23.10
CA ALA A 18 -9.12 4.71 -22.49
C ALA A 18 -8.95 4.60 -20.97
N VAL A 19 -7.72 4.69 -20.45
CA VAL A 19 -7.46 4.69 -19.00
C VAL A 19 -8.02 5.96 -18.36
N VAL A 20 -7.72 7.14 -18.92
CA VAL A 20 -8.24 8.43 -18.42
C VAL A 20 -9.77 8.44 -18.40
N ALA A 21 -10.41 7.91 -19.45
CA ALA A 21 -11.87 7.84 -19.52
C ALA A 21 -12.52 6.98 -18.41
N LYS A 22 -11.79 6.00 -17.87
CA LYS A 22 -12.24 5.14 -16.76
C LYS A 22 -12.03 5.75 -15.38
N THR A 23 -11.16 6.76 -15.26
CA THR A 23 -10.88 7.38 -13.97
C THR A 23 -12.03 8.23 -13.46
N GLU A 24 -12.14 8.30 -12.14
CA GLU A 24 -12.99 9.28 -11.46
C GLU A 24 -12.61 10.72 -11.88
N PRO A 25 -13.54 11.69 -11.80
CA PRO A 25 -13.28 13.10 -12.08
C PRO A 25 -12.44 13.79 -11.00
N GLU A 26 -11.38 13.13 -10.52
CA GLU A 26 -10.42 13.65 -9.55
C GLU A 26 -9.09 13.93 -10.25
N ILE A 27 -8.56 15.14 -10.06
CA ILE A 27 -7.44 15.66 -10.86
C ILE A 27 -6.14 14.86 -10.67
N THR A 28 -5.85 14.39 -9.46
CA THR A 28 -4.63 13.62 -9.16
C THR A 28 -4.61 12.32 -9.97
N VAL A 29 -5.68 11.52 -9.91
CA VAL A 29 -5.73 10.25 -10.62
C VAL A 29 -5.87 10.46 -12.14
N ARG A 30 -6.58 11.51 -12.59
CA ARG A 30 -6.68 11.83 -14.02
C ARG A 30 -5.33 12.17 -14.64
N LEU A 31 -4.55 13.02 -13.97
CA LEU A 31 -3.20 13.33 -14.42
C LEU A 31 -2.31 12.09 -14.33
N ALA A 32 -2.40 11.30 -13.26
CA ALA A 32 -1.62 10.06 -13.15
C ALA A 32 -1.95 9.09 -14.30
N ALA A 33 -3.21 8.90 -14.65
CA ALA A 33 -3.64 8.11 -15.79
C ALA A 33 -3.16 8.68 -17.14
N LEU A 34 -3.19 10.01 -17.30
CA LEU A 34 -2.68 10.66 -18.51
C LEU A 34 -1.18 10.41 -18.70
N PHE A 35 -0.42 10.37 -17.60
CA PHE A 35 1.03 10.31 -17.62
C PHE A 35 1.64 8.92 -17.35
N HIS A 36 0.86 7.91 -16.91
CA HIS A 36 1.39 6.63 -16.41
C HIS A 36 2.39 5.96 -17.38
N ASP A 37 2.12 6.07 -18.67
CA ASP A 37 2.89 5.45 -19.75
C ASP A 37 3.82 6.41 -20.51
N ILE A 38 3.96 7.66 -20.06
CA ILE A 38 4.69 8.70 -20.81
C ILE A 38 6.17 8.32 -21.05
N GLY A 39 6.75 7.48 -20.19
CA GLY A 39 8.13 7.02 -20.31
C GLY A 39 8.34 5.85 -21.28
N LYS A 40 7.28 5.20 -21.80
CA LYS A 40 7.41 4.03 -22.69
C LYS A 40 8.22 4.32 -23.97
N PRO A 41 7.99 5.43 -24.71
CA PRO A 41 8.78 5.72 -25.91
C PRO A 41 10.28 5.83 -25.62
N ASP A 42 10.66 6.53 -24.56
CA ASP A 42 12.06 6.79 -24.17
C ASP A 42 12.78 5.54 -23.63
N THR A 43 12.03 4.50 -23.26
CA THR A 43 12.55 3.25 -22.66
C THR A 43 12.35 2.02 -23.54
N ARG A 44 11.90 2.21 -24.79
CA ARG A 44 11.69 1.13 -25.74
C ARG A 44 13.03 0.48 -26.12
N SER A 45 13.16 -0.83 -25.88
CA SER A 45 14.31 -1.64 -26.31
C SER A 45 13.86 -2.90 -27.06
N PHE A 46 14.71 -3.38 -27.98
CA PHE A 46 14.51 -4.59 -28.80
C PHE A 46 15.50 -5.72 -28.48
N ASP A 47 16.38 -5.54 -27.49
CA ASP A 47 17.59 -6.35 -27.30
C ASP A 47 17.33 -7.83 -26.94
N HIS A 48 16.08 -8.21 -26.68
CA HIS A 48 15.70 -9.53 -26.14
C HIS A 48 14.69 -10.27 -27.04
N GLY A 49 14.74 -10.05 -28.36
CA GLY A 49 13.85 -10.70 -29.32
C GLY A 49 12.40 -10.21 -29.28
N GLY A 50 12.15 -9.09 -28.61
CA GLY A 50 10.83 -8.46 -28.49
C GLY A 50 10.93 -7.06 -27.90
N VAL A 51 9.83 -6.30 -27.99
CA VAL A 51 9.77 -4.92 -27.47
C VAL A 51 9.62 -4.95 -25.94
N THR A 52 10.49 -4.22 -25.25
CA THR A 52 10.43 -4.05 -23.79
C THR A 52 10.43 -2.56 -23.41
N PHE A 53 9.88 -2.25 -22.24
CA PHE A 53 9.77 -0.89 -21.67
C PHE A 53 10.25 -0.92 -20.21
N ARG A 54 11.49 -1.37 -19.99
CA ARG A 54 12.02 -1.53 -18.63
C ARG A 54 12.20 -0.16 -17.98
N HIS A 55 11.76 -0.03 -16.72
CA HIS A 55 11.89 1.20 -15.93
C HIS A 55 11.16 2.43 -16.51
N HIS A 56 10.16 2.23 -17.37
CA HIS A 56 9.39 3.32 -17.95
C HIS A 56 8.63 4.13 -16.91
N GLU A 57 8.26 3.53 -15.78
CA GLU A 57 7.57 4.18 -14.66
C GLU A 57 8.47 5.23 -13.99
N GLU A 58 9.76 4.91 -13.83
CA GLU A 58 10.75 5.81 -13.20
C GLU A 58 11.14 6.97 -14.13
N VAL A 59 11.32 6.67 -15.43
CA VAL A 59 11.52 7.70 -16.46
C VAL A 59 10.28 8.58 -16.56
N GLY A 60 9.10 7.95 -16.60
CA GLY A 60 7.79 8.59 -16.67
C GLY A 60 7.57 9.55 -15.50
N ALA A 61 7.82 9.13 -14.27
CA ALA A 61 7.67 9.97 -13.08
C ALA A 61 8.52 11.26 -13.15
N ARG A 62 9.76 11.17 -13.64
CA ARG A 62 10.65 12.33 -13.84
C ARG A 62 10.18 13.23 -14.99
N MET A 63 9.61 12.67 -16.05
CA MET A 63 8.99 13.44 -17.13
C MET A 63 7.76 14.18 -16.62
N THR A 64 6.86 13.47 -15.93
CA THR A 64 5.64 14.01 -15.33
C THR A 64 5.94 15.18 -14.42
N LYS A 65 6.93 15.05 -13.53
CA LYS A 65 7.35 16.12 -12.63
C LYS A 65 7.69 17.39 -13.40
N ARG A 66 8.65 17.28 -14.33
CA ARG A 66 9.10 18.40 -15.18
C ARG A 66 7.97 19.05 -15.97
N ARG A 67 7.04 18.25 -16.49
CA ARG A 67 5.91 18.75 -17.29
C ARG A 67 4.88 19.48 -16.43
N LEU A 68 4.50 18.93 -15.29
CA LEU A 68 3.52 19.56 -14.41
C LEU A 68 4.07 20.82 -13.73
N ASP A 69 5.37 20.82 -13.37
CA ASP A 69 6.07 22.02 -12.88
C ASP A 69 6.05 23.13 -13.95
N ALA A 70 6.35 22.81 -15.21
CA ALA A 70 6.31 23.77 -16.31
C ALA A 70 4.89 24.28 -16.63
N LEU A 71 3.86 23.50 -16.32
CA LEU A 71 2.46 23.89 -16.44
C LEU A 71 1.95 24.69 -15.24
N GLY A 72 2.77 24.87 -14.19
CA GLY A 72 2.43 25.69 -13.02
C GLY A 72 1.49 25.01 -12.02
N TYR A 73 1.43 23.67 -11.99
CA TYR A 73 0.64 22.96 -10.98
C TYR A 73 1.26 23.08 -9.58
N PRO A 74 0.44 23.03 -8.50
CA PRO A 74 0.96 23.06 -7.13
C PRO A 74 1.91 21.90 -6.83
N GLU A 75 3.01 22.16 -6.12
CA GLU A 75 4.05 21.18 -5.79
C GLU A 75 3.49 19.89 -5.16
N SER A 76 2.50 20.02 -4.27
CA SER A 76 1.84 18.86 -3.64
C SER A 76 1.16 17.96 -4.67
N LEU A 77 0.48 18.53 -5.66
CA LEU A 77 -0.17 17.77 -6.74
C LEU A 77 0.89 17.14 -7.64
N VAL A 78 1.94 17.88 -8.01
CA VAL A 78 3.05 17.34 -8.81
C VAL A 78 3.67 16.13 -8.14
N GLY A 79 3.97 16.24 -6.84
CA GLY A 79 4.52 15.14 -6.05
C GLY A 79 3.62 13.91 -6.04
N GLN A 80 2.31 14.09 -5.79
CA GLN A 80 1.36 12.99 -5.78
C GLN A 80 1.21 12.31 -7.15
N VAL A 81 1.11 13.09 -8.23
CA VAL A 81 0.94 12.55 -9.58
C VAL A 81 2.20 11.82 -10.04
N SER A 82 3.38 12.41 -9.85
CA SER A 82 4.65 11.77 -10.19
C SER A 82 4.85 10.46 -9.43
N GLU A 83 4.46 10.42 -8.15
CA GLU A 83 4.57 9.19 -7.35
C GLU A 83 3.58 8.11 -7.81
N LEU A 84 2.34 8.47 -8.15
CA LEU A 84 1.39 7.53 -8.75
C LEU A 84 1.90 6.95 -10.07
N VAL A 85 2.50 7.79 -10.93
CA VAL A 85 3.13 7.32 -12.19
C VAL A 85 4.25 6.32 -11.89
N ARG A 86 5.14 6.64 -10.94
CA ARG A 86 6.24 5.76 -10.52
C ARG A 86 5.76 4.42 -9.99
N LEU A 87 4.64 4.42 -9.26
CA LEU A 87 4.07 3.24 -8.61
C LEU A 87 3.13 2.43 -9.52
N SER A 88 2.67 2.99 -10.64
CA SER A 88 1.61 2.42 -11.50
C SER A 88 1.88 0.96 -11.93
N GLY A 89 3.14 0.61 -12.22
CA GLY A 89 3.54 -0.74 -12.61
C GLY A 89 3.69 -1.75 -11.46
N ARG A 90 3.61 -1.31 -10.19
CA ARG A 90 3.94 -2.18 -9.04
C ARG A 90 3.00 -3.32 -8.79
N PHE A 91 1.74 -3.21 -9.20
CA PHE A 91 0.77 -4.29 -9.07
C PHE A 91 1.11 -5.51 -9.96
N LYS A 92 1.98 -5.33 -10.96
CA LYS A 92 2.35 -6.42 -11.88
C LYS A 92 2.95 -7.60 -11.12
N GLY A 93 2.42 -8.79 -11.41
CA GLY A 93 2.84 -10.05 -10.77
C GLY A 93 2.13 -10.33 -9.44
N TYR A 94 1.13 -9.54 -9.04
CA TYR A 94 0.32 -9.86 -7.86
C TYR A 94 -0.30 -11.26 -7.93
N ALA A 95 -0.84 -11.62 -9.10
CA ALA A 95 -1.44 -12.93 -9.37
C ALA A 95 -0.44 -14.10 -9.29
N ASP A 96 0.87 -13.83 -9.26
CA ASP A 96 1.91 -14.86 -9.16
C ASP A 96 2.15 -15.30 -7.69
N GLY A 97 1.42 -14.73 -6.74
CA GLY A 97 1.43 -15.16 -5.33
C GLY A 97 2.34 -14.30 -4.43
N TRP A 98 1.91 -13.07 -4.14
CA TRP A 98 2.65 -12.20 -3.22
C TRP A 98 2.65 -12.68 -1.77
N SER A 99 3.81 -12.59 -1.12
CA SER A 99 3.94 -12.75 0.34
C SER A 99 3.38 -11.55 1.09
N ASP A 100 3.06 -11.71 2.38
CA ASP A 100 2.56 -10.61 3.21
C ASP A 100 3.57 -9.47 3.34
N SER A 101 4.87 -9.77 3.29
CA SER A 101 5.93 -8.77 3.24
C SER A 101 5.89 -7.93 1.95
N ALA A 102 5.50 -8.52 0.82
CA ALA A 102 5.31 -7.80 -0.44
C ALA A 102 4.05 -6.93 -0.38
N VAL A 103 2.94 -7.46 0.16
CA VAL A 103 1.69 -6.69 0.38
C VAL A 103 1.94 -5.48 1.28
N ARG A 104 2.60 -5.67 2.42
CA ARG A 104 2.99 -4.57 3.33
C ARG A 104 3.88 -3.55 2.64
N ARG A 105 4.81 -3.99 1.80
CA ARG A 105 5.71 -3.09 1.05
C ARG A 105 4.92 -2.24 0.05
N TYR A 106 4.02 -2.84 -0.72
CA TYR A 106 3.17 -2.11 -1.64
C TYR A 106 2.31 -1.06 -0.92
N ALA A 107 1.66 -1.43 0.18
CA ALA A 107 0.86 -0.51 0.98
C ALA A 107 1.71 0.63 1.57
N ARG A 108 2.89 0.31 2.12
CA ARG A 108 3.83 1.30 2.69
C ARG A 108 4.35 2.27 1.62
N ASP A 109 4.76 1.75 0.47
CA ASP A 109 5.33 2.55 -0.61
C ASP A 109 4.29 3.51 -1.19
N ALA A 110 3.02 3.10 -1.28
CA ALA A 110 1.93 3.97 -1.71
C ALA A 110 1.47 4.95 -0.62
N GLY A 111 1.51 4.54 0.66
CA GLY A 111 1.16 5.37 1.80
C GLY A 111 -0.21 6.05 1.64
N PRO A 112 -0.33 7.38 1.78
CA PRO A 112 -1.58 8.11 1.60
C PRO A 112 -2.20 7.98 0.19
N LEU A 113 -1.42 7.56 -0.82
CA LEU A 113 -1.87 7.41 -2.20
C LEU A 113 -2.42 6.02 -2.51
N LEU A 114 -2.44 5.10 -1.54
CA LEU A 114 -2.82 3.70 -1.76
C LEU A 114 -4.18 3.54 -2.48
N GLY A 115 -5.21 4.25 -2.02
CA GLY A 115 -6.53 4.20 -2.68
C GLY A 115 -6.49 4.71 -4.13
N LYS A 116 -5.77 5.81 -4.38
CA LYS A 116 -5.58 6.38 -5.72
C LYS A 116 -4.77 5.45 -6.64
N LEU A 117 -3.76 4.77 -6.10
CA LEU A 117 -2.96 3.80 -6.83
C LEU A 117 -3.80 2.59 -7.23
N ASN A 118 -4.57 2.02 -6.29
CA ASN A 118 -5.44 0.88 -6.61
C ASN A 118 -6.53 1.24 -7.61
N HIS A 119 -7.05 2.47 -7.56
CA HIS A 119 -7.97 2.99 -8.57
C HIS A 119 -7.31 3.09 -9.95
N LEU A 120 -6.10 3.65 -10.02
CA LEU A 120 -5.34 3.75 -11.26
C LEU A 120 -5.08 2.36 -11.88
N VAL A 121 -4.69 1.37 -11.07
CA VAL A 121 -4.48 -0.02 -11.50
C VAL A 121 -5.75 -0.63 -12.10
N ARG A 122 -6.92 -0.37 -11.50
CA ARG A 122 -8.21 -0.82 -12.05
C ARG A 122 -8.51 -0.18 -13.40
N CYS A 123 -8.22 1.09 -13.55
CA CYS A 123 -8.44 1.84 -14.79
C CYS A 123 -7.49 1.40 -15.91
N ASP A 124 -6.25 1.05 -15.58
CA ASP A 124 -5.22 0.60 -16.52
C ASP A 124 -5.61 -0.70 -17.26
N CYS A 125 -6.48 -1.50 -16.64
CA CYS A 125 -7.11 -2.64 -17.26
C CYS A 125 -8.05 -2.22 -18.42
N THR A 126 -7.51 -2.12 -19.63
CA THR A 126 -8.22 -1.73 -20.87
C THR A 126 -8.53 -2.91 -21.80
N THR A 127 -8.40 -4.14 -21.31
CA THR A 127 -8.74 -5.34 -22.11
C THR A 127 -10.23 -5.36 -22.46
N ARG A 128 -10.56 -5.83 -23.67
CA ARG A 128 -11.95 -6.10 -24.10
C ARG A 128 -12.43 -7.50 -23.68
N ASN A 129 -11.51 -8.39 -23.31
CA ASN A 129 -11.86 -9.71 -22.78
C ASN A 129 -12.41 -9.55 -21.36
N ARG A 130 -13.67 -9.94 -21.17
CA ARG A 130 -14.41 -9.78 -19.91
C ARG A 130 -13.78 -10.58 -18.77
N ASP A 131 -13.47 -11.86 -19.00
CA ASP A 131 -12.89 -12.74 -17.99
C ASP A 131 -11.55 -12.21 -17.47
N ARG A 132 -10.72 -11.67 -18.37
CA ARG A 132 -9.45 -11.03 -17.99
C ARG A 132 -9.66 -9.74 -17.19
N ALA A 133 -10.68 -8.96 -17.55
CA ALA A 133 -11.02 -7.75 -16.81
C ALA A 133 -11.50 -8.09 -15.40
N GLU A 134 -12.43 -9.04 -15.28
CA GLU A 134 -12.96 -9.54 -14.01
C GLU A 134 -11.84 -10.12 -13.13
N GLY A 135 -10.92 -10.90 -13.71
CA GLY A 135 -9.76 -11.43 -12.99
C GLY A 135 -8.86 -10.34 -12.39
N ILE A 136 -8.62 -9.24 -13.12
CA ILE A 136 -7.86 -8.10 -12.59
C ILE A 136 -8.64 -7.39 -11.48
N GLN A 137 -9.94 -7.16 -11.65
CA GLN A 137 -10.75 -6.53 -10.60
C GLN A 137 -10.78 -7.35 -9.30
N ALA A 138 -10.94 -8.67 -9.43
CA ALA A 138 -10.89 -9.60 -8.31
C ALA A 138 -9.52 -9.58 -7.62
N ALA A 139 -8.43 -9.55 -8.40
CA ALA A 139 -7.07 -9.49 -7.87
C ALA A 139 -6.79 -8.18 -7.09
N VAL A 140 -7.28 -7.03 -7.56
CA VAL A 140 -7.12 -5.77 -6.81
C VAL A 140 -7.99 -5.77 -5.55
N ALA A 141 -9.21 -6.32 -5.61
CA ALA A 141 -10.08 -6.46 -4.43
C ALA A 141 -9.46 -7.39 -3.36
N ASP A 142 -8.86 -8.50 -3.79
CA ASP A 142 -8.12 -9.42 -2.90
C ASP A 142 -6.91 -8.72 -2.26
N LEU A 143 -6.12 -7.96 -3.03
CA LEU A 143 -5.01 -7.17 -2.50
C LEU A 143 -5.49 -6.18 -1.42
N GLU A 144 -6.59 -5.47 -1.67
CA GLU A 144 -7.18 -4.53 -0.70
C GLU A 144 -7.62 -5.24 0.59
N ALA A 145 -8.31 -6.38 0.47
CA ALA A 145 -8.71 -7.18 1.62
C ALA A 145 -7.50 -7.65 2.44
N ARG A 146 -6.45 -8.14 1.77
CA ARG A 146 -5.21 -8.56 2.45
C ARG A 146 -4.50 -7.40 3.14
N ILE A 147 -4.45 -6.22 2.52
CA ILE A 147 -3.88 -5.03 3.17
C ILE A 147 -4.65 -4.70 4.45
N GLN A 148 -5.98 -4.73 4.42
CA GLN A 148 -6.79 -4.46 5.61
C GLN A 148 -6.58 -5.50 6.72
N THR A 149 -6.58 -6.80 6.38
CA THR A 149 -6.31 -7.87 7.33
C THR A 149 -4.95 -7.71 7.99
N LEU A 150 -3.90 -7.51 7.19
CA LEU A 150 -2.54 -7.34 7.72
C LEU A 150 -2.40 -6.07 8.55
N ALA A 151 -3.07 -4.98 8.17
CA ALA A 151 -3.06 -3.74 8.95
C ALA A 151 -3.74 -3.92 10.32
N GLU A 152 -4.83 -4.67 10.39
CA GLU A 152 -5.51 -4.99 11.65
C GLU A 152 -4.67 -5.93 12.51
N GLU A 153 -4.04 -6.95 11.94
CA GLU A 153 -3.10 -7.83 12.65
C GLU A 153 -1.91 -7.05 13.22
N ASP A 154 -1.33 -6.15 12.42
CA ASP A 154 -0.21 -5.30 12.82
C ASP A 154 -0.64 -4.32 13.94
N ARG A 155 -1.86 -3.76 13.84
CA ARG A 155 -2.45 -2.91 14.90
C ARG A 155 -2.61 -3.67 16.20
N ARG A 156 -3.21 -4.87 16.17
CA ARG A 156 -3.39 -5.73 17.34
C ARG A 156 -2.06 -6.15 17.97
N ARG A 157 -1.05 -6.41 17.15
CA ARG A 157 0.31 -6.75 17.63
C ARG A 157 1.03 -5.56 18.26
N ALA A 158 0.72 -4.35 17.84
CA ALA A 158 1.31 -3.12 18.36
C ALA A 158 0.70 -2.66 19.69
N GLU A 159 -0.45 -3.22 20.10
CA GLU A 159 -1.11 -2.92 21.38
C GLU A 159 -0.17 -3.17 22.58
N ARG A 160 -0.27 -2.29 23.58
CA ARG A 160 0.60 -2.33 24.77
C ARG A 160 -0.24 -2.39 26.05
N PRO A 161 0.21 -3.10 27.09
CA PRO A 161 -0.54 -3.28 28.34
C PRO A 161 -0.71 -2.04 29.24
N GLY A 162 -0.32 -0.84 28.81
CA GLY A 162 -0.42 0.39 29.61
C GLY A 162 0.66 0.53 30.70
N LEU A 163 1.23 -0.57 31.19
CA LEU A 163 2.47 -0.62 31.98
C LEU A 163 3.54 -1.39 31.23
N ASP A 164 4.80 -1.00 31.40
CA ASP A 164 5.94 -1.79 30.91
C ASP A 164 6.43 -2.81 31.95
N GLY A 165 7.32 -3.70 31.53
CA GLY A 165 7.82 -4.76 32.41
C GLY A 165 8.57 -4.22 33.64
N ASN A 166 9.21 -3.05 33.52
CA ASN A 166 9.90 -2.43 34.65
C ASN A 166 8.91 -1.93 35.70
N ALA A 167 7.83 -1.26 35.27
CA ALA A 167 6.77 -0.82 36.15
C ALA A 167 6.11 -2.00 36.89
N VAL A 168 5.89 -3.12 36.20
CA VAL A 168 5.37 -4.36 36.80
C VAL A 168 6.32 -4.93 37.85
N MET A 169 7.61 -5.05 37.52
CA MET A 169 8.63 -5.58 38.46
C MET A 169 8.73 -4.73 39.73
N VAL A 170 8.77 -3.40 39.57
CA VAL A 170 8.83 -2.45 40.70
C VAL A 170 7.57 -2.52 41.55
N HIS A 171 6.39 -2.62 40.92
CA HIS A 171 5.11 -2.60 41.64
C HIS A 171 4.86 -3.90 42.41
N LEU A 172 5.12 -5.06 41.81
CA LEU A 172 4.89 -6.37 42.44
C LEU A 172 6.08 -6.90 43.26
N GLY A 173 7.24 -6.22 43.20
CA GLY A 173 8.46 -6.67 43.89
C GLY A 173 9.03 -7.98 43.32
N ILE A 174 8.80 -8.26 42.03
CA ILE A 174 9.26 -9.48 41.36
C ILE A 174 10.46 -9.23 40.46
N GLY A 175 11.33 -10.24 40.32
CA GLY A 175 12.44 -10.21 39.36
C GLY A 175 12.01 -10.49 37.91
N PRO A 176 12.90 -10.29 36.94
CA PRO A 176 12.63 -10.61 35.55
C PRO A 176 12.37 -12.11 35.37
N GLY A 177 11.30 -12.46 34.64
CA GLY A 177 10.96 -13.86 34.40
C GLY A 177 9.54 -14.07 33.87
N ARG A 178 9.10 -15.34 33.88
CA ARG A 178 7.78 -15.76 33.38
C ARG A 178 6.63 -14.96 33.99
N HIS A 179 6.66 -14.69 35.29
CA HIS A 179 5.60 -13.94 35.99
C HIS A 179 5.41 -12.52 35.46
N VAL A 180 6.48 -11.83 35.05
CA VAL A 180 6.39 -10.50 34.41
C VAL A 180 5.66 -10.61 33.06
N GLY A 181 5.96 -11.65 32.27
CA GLY A 181 5.27 -11.90 31.01
C GLY A 181 3.78 -12.19 31.20
N GLU A 182 3.41 -12.97 32.22
CA GLU A 182 2.01 -13.25 32.56
C GLU A 182 1.26 -12.00 33.02
N ALA A 183 1.90 -11.17 33.84
CA ALA A 183 1.36 -9.89 34.27
C ALA A 183 1.10 -8.94 33.09
N LEU A 184 2.07 -8.81 32.18
CA LEU A 184 1.91 -7.98 30.97
C LEU A 184 0.82 -8.53 30.05
N ALA A 185 0.67 -9.86 29.94
CA ALA A 185 -0.42 -10.47 29.17
C ALA A 185 -1.79 -10.19 29.81
N PHE A 186 -1.90 -10.29 31.13
CA PHE A 186 -3.12 -9.94 31.86
C PHE A 186 -3.50 -8.46 31.66
N LEU A 187 -2.54 -7.54 31.82
CA LEU A 187 -2.78 -6.11 31.61
C LEU A 187 -3.17 -5.78 30.17
N LEU A 188 -2.62 -6.51 29.19
CA LEU A 188 -3.01 -6.35 27.79
C LEU A 188 -4.45 -6.80 27.57
N GLU A 189 -4.88 -7.88 28.22
CA GLU A 189 -6.27 -8.34 28.17
C GLU A 189 -7.23 -7.33 28.82
N VAL A 190 -6.86 -6.80 30.00
CA VAL A 190 -7.63 -5.71 30.66
C VAL A 190 -7.79 -4.52 29.71
N ARG A 191 -6.72 -4.12 29.02
CA ARG A 191 -6.80 -3.03 28.04
C ARG A 191 -7.75 -3.35 26.88
N ARG A 192 -7.76 -4.60 26.41
CA ARG A 192 -8.65 -5.03 25.32
C ARG A 192 -10.12 -5.09 25.73
N SER A 193 -10.40 -5.49 26.96
CA SER A 193 -11.77 -5.62 27.47
C SER A 193 -12.36 -4.29 27.95
N GLU A 194 -11.55 -3.44 28.58
CA GLU A 194 -12.02 -2.25 29.30
C GLU A 194 -11.49 -0.92 28.73
N GLY A 195 -10.58 -0.97 27.75
CA GLY A 195 -9.97 0.21 27.14
C GLY A 195 -8.81 0.79 27.95
N ASP A 196 -8.54 2.07 27.74
CA ASP A 196 -7.42 2.76 28.39
C ASP A 196 -7.79 3.14 29.84
N LEU A 197 -7.13 2.48 30.81
CA LEU A 197 -7.31 2.74 32.24
C LEU A 197 -6.16 3.60 32.79
N ALA A 198 -6.45 4.36 33.85
CA ALA A 198 -5.43 5.11 34.58
C ALA A 198 -4.41 4.16 35.22
N VAL A 199 -3.16 4.60 35.36
CA VAL A 199 -2.06 3.81 35.96
C VAL A 199 -2.41 3.28 37.36
N ALA A 200 -3.12 4.08 38.17
CA ALA A 200 -3.56 3.65 39.50
C ALA A 200 -4.54 2.47 39.44
N GLU A 201 -5.45 2.46 38.46
CA GLU A 201 -6.40 1.37 38.25
C GLU A 201 -5.68 0.13 37.74
N LEU A 202 -4.77 0.26 36.77
CA LEU A 202 -3.96 -0.86 36.26
C LEU A 202 -3.15 -1.53 37.39
N LYS A 203 -2.62 -0.73 38.33
CA LYS A 203 -1.95 -1.22 39.53
C LYS A 203 -2.90 -1.95 40.48
N SER A 204 -4.09 -1.42 40.71
CA SER A 204 -5.10 -2.13 41.51
C SER A 204 -5.48 -3.48 40.89
N ARG A 205 -5.67 -3.53 39.56
CA ARG A 205 -6.03 -4.77 38.86
C ARG A 205 -4.93 -5.81 38.91
N ILE A 206 -3.68 -5.41 38.69
CA ILE A 206 -2.55 -6.35 38.76
C ILE A 206 -2.33 -6.85 40.19
N ASP A 207 -2.60 -6.03 41.22
CA ASP A 207 -2.54 -6.46 42.62
C ASP A 207 -3.58 -7.54 42.93
N THR A 208 -4.84 -7.34 42.52
CA THR A 208 -5.89 -8.35 42.67
C THR A 208 -5.53 -9.63 41.93
N TRP A 209 -5.12 -9.53 40.66
CA TRP A 209 -4.74 -10.67 39.86
C TRP A 209 -3.53 -11.44 40.42
N TRP A 210 -2.56 -10.74 41.01
CA TRP A 210 -1.39 -11.35 41.62
C TRP A 210 -1.73 -12.08 42.93
N ALA A 211 -2.59 -11.50 43.75
CA ALA A 211 -3.05 -12.09 45.00
C ALA A 211 -3.82 -13.40 44.79
N ASP A 212 -4.64 -13.49 43.73
CA ASP A 212 -5.41 -14.71 43.38
C ASP A 212 -4.53 -15.90 42.95
N ARG A 213 -3.22 -15.69 42.77
CA ARG A 213 -2.26 -16.70 42.29
C ARG A 213 -1.27 -17.16 43.37
N ALA A 214 -1.26 -16.49 44.53
CA ALA A 214 -0.42 -16.81 45.69
C ALA A 214 -1.10 -17.83 46.61
#